data_AF-A0AA89BT04-F1
#
_entry.id   AF-A0AA89BT04-F1
#
_cell.length_a   1.000
_cell.length_b   1.000
_cell.length_c   1.000
_cell.angle_alpha   90.00
_cell.angle_beta   90.00
_cell.angle_gamma   90.00
#
_symmetry.space_group_name_H-M   'P 1'
#
loop_
_entity.id
_entity.type
_entity.pdbx_description
1 polymer ?
#
loop_
_entity_poly.entity_id
_entity_poly.type
_entity_poly.pdbx_seq_one_letter_code
_entity_poly.pdbx_strand_id
1 'polypeptide(L)' 'QVKIEVLSGSKRVAHFIFNGTASSKTNWFDDDRLMESSYADLEEDTCYTYSYLSEYVHFFE' A
#
# COMPACT_ATOMS: atom_id res chain seq x y z
N GLN A 1 -1.31 -9.37 13.71
CA GLN A 1 -0.45 -8.25 13.26
C GLN A 1 0.98 -8.76 13.15
N VAL A 2 1.71 -8.32 12.12
CA VAL A 2 3.15 -8.60 11.94
C VAL A 2 3.88 -7.26 11.85
N LYS A 3 4.96 -7.09 12.63
CA LYS A 3 5.77 -5.87 12.65
C LYS A 3 7.19 -6.16 12.16
N ILE A 4 7.67 -5.37 11.22
CA ILE A 4 9.06 -5.39 10.75
C ILE A 4 9.72 -4.07 11.13
N GLU A 5 10.92 -4.14 11.70
CA GLU A 5 11.79 -2.98 11.88
C GLU A 5 13.10 -3.21 11.14
N VAL A 6 13.50 -2.24 10.31
CA VAL A 6 14.79 -2.25 9.62
C VAL A 6 15.75 -1.38 10.40
N LEU A 7 16.91 -1.95 10.74
CA LEU A 7 17.95 -1.28 11.50
C LEU A 7 19.19 -1.08 10.62
N SER A 8 19.79 0.12 10.71
CA SER A 8 21.14 0.39 10.22
C SER A 8 22.05 0.63 11.42
N GLY A 9 22.91 -0.34 11.72
CA GLY A 9 23.58 -0.43 13.01
C GLY A 9 22.55 -0.53 14.15
N SER A 10 22.61 0.39 15.11
CA SER A 10 21.67 0.46 16.24
C SER A 10 20.50 1.42 16.03
N LYS A 11 20.37 2.04 14.85
CA LYS A 11 19.33 3.01 14.55
C LYS A 11 18.24 2.38 13.69
N ARG A 12 16.98 2.56 14.08
CA ARG A 12 15.83 2.21 13.22
C ARG A 12 15.76 3.16 12.04
N VAL A 13 15.75 2.61 10.83
CA VAL A 13 15.71 3.36 9.58
C VAL A 13 14.40 3.19 8.82
N ALA A 14 13.66 2.10 9.07
CA ALA A 14 12.31 1.92 8.53
C ALA A 14 11.46 1.03 9.44
N HIS A 15 10.14 1.11 9.30
CA HIS A 15 9.18 0.20 9.92
C HIS A 15 8.02 -0.12 9.00
N PHE A 16 7.43 -1.29 9.21
CA PHE A 16 6.22 -1.75 8.52
C PHE A 16 5.33 -2.50 9.51
N ILE A 17 4.02 -2.28 9.41
CA ILE A 17 3.03 -3.02 10.18
C ILE A 17 2.01 -3.61 9.20
N PHE A 18 1.88 -4.93 9.22
CA PHE A 18 0.94 -5.65 8.36
C PHE A 18 -0.20 -6.30 9.15
N ASN A 19 -1.38 -6.36 8.53
CA ASN A 19 -2.49 -7.17 8.97
C ASN A 19 -2.25 -8.66 8.65
N GLY A 20 -1.56 -9.34 9.57
CA GLY A 20 -1.34 -10.78 9.49
C GLY A 20 -2.58 -11.66 9.75
N THR A 21 -3.76 -11.09 10.03
CA THR A 21 -4.96 -11.90 10.30
C THR A 21 -5.38 -12.65 9.03
N ALA A 22 -5.70 -13.95 9.16
CA ALA A 22 -6.04 -14.81 8.03
C ALA A 22 -5.00 -14.80 6.87
N SER A 23 -3.76 -14.42 7.18
CA SER A 23 -2.65 -14.55 6.25
C SER A 23 -2.03 -15.95 6.34
N SER A 24 -1.21 -16.26 5.35
CA SER A 24 -0.35 -17.43 5.24
C SER A 24 1.11 -16.99 5.37
N LYS A 25 2.02 -17.96 5.36
CA LYS A 25 3.47 -17.69 5.43
C LYS A 25 4.02 -16.92 4.21
N THR A 26 3.26 -16.84 3.12
CA THR A 26 3.72 -16.29 1.84
C THR A 26 2.98 -15.04 1.38
N ASN A 27 2.00 -14.54 2.15
CA ASN A 27 1.15 -13.42 1.72
C ASN A 27 0.84 -12.42 2.84
N TRP A 28 1.47 -12.54 4.00
CA TRP A 28 1.28 -11.59 5.11
C TRP A 28 1.90 -10.22 4.84
N PHE A 29 2.76 -10.12 3.82
CA PHE A 29 3.48 -8.93 3.39
C PHE A 29 2.91 -8.30 2.11
N ASP A 30 1.74 -8.76 1.66
CA ASP A 30 1.03 -8.16 0.53
C ASP A 30 0.67 -6.69 0.85
N ASP A 31 0.63 -5.87 -0.21
CA ASP A 31 0.42 -4.42 -0.11
C ASP A 31 -0.95 -4.07 0.50
N ASP A 32 -2.01 -4.81 0.14
CA ASP A 32 -3.37 -4.68 0.68
C ASP A 32 -3.47 -4.96 2.20
N ARG A 33 -2.40 -5.50 2.79
CA ARG A 33 -2.29 -5.79 4.22
C ARG A 33 -1.39 -4.79 4.94
N LEU A 34 -0.74 -3.87 4.25
CA LEU A 34 0.08 -2.83 4.86
C LEU A 34 -0.83 -1.84 5.60
N MET A 35 -0.65 -1.73 6.91
CA MET A 35 -1.43 -0.85 7.79
C MET A 35 -0.68 0.44 8.11
N GLU A 36 0.64 0.38 8.18
CA GLU A 36 1.50 1.51 8.55
C GLU A 36 2.91 1.28 7.98
N SER A 37 3.53 2.34 7.49
CA SER A 37 4.93 2.35 7.05
C SER A 37 5.65 3.63 7.43
N SER A 38 6.97 3.60 7.52
CA SER A 38 7.80 4.81 7.54
C SER A 38 7.90 5.51 6.18
N TYR A 39 7.44 4.87 5.10
CA TYR A 39 7.47 5.38 3.73
C TYR A 39 6.12 5.99 3.36
N ALA A 40 6.13 7.27 2.99
CA ALA A 40 4.91 8.04 2.69
C ALA A 40 4.25 7.64 1.36
N ASP A 41 4.99 7.01 0.46
CA ASP A 41 4.53 6.51 -0.85
C ASP A 41 4.00 5.07 -0.80
N LEU A 42 4.07 4.43 0.37
CA LEU A 42 3.51 3.09 0.63
C LEU A 42 2.26 3.13 1.53
N GLU A 43 1.84 4.30 1.99
CA GLU A 43 0.53 4.46 2.61
C GLU A 43 -0.52 4.40 1.51
N GLU A 44 -1.59 3.60 1.73
CA GLU A 44 -2.69 3.32 0.78
C GLU A 44 -2.71 4.31 -0.39
N ASP A 45 -2.36 3.82 -1.58
CA ASP A 45 -2.66 4.52 -2.82
C ASP A 45 -4.19 4.63 -2.83
N THR A 46 -4.72 5.77 -2.35
CA THR A 46 -6.15 6.02 -2.28
C THR A 46 -6.69 5.64 -3.64
N CYS A 47 -7.49 4.58 -3.71
CA CYS A 47 -7.97 4.05 -4.98
C CYS A 47 -8.64 5.21 -5.72
N TYR A 48 -7.93 5.78 -6.70
CA TYR A 48 -8.52 6.76 -7.60
C TYR A 48 -9.51 5.98 -8.44
N THR A 49 -10.75 5.93 -7.97
CA THR A 49 -11.87 5.55 -8.80
C THR A 49 -11.94 6.60 -9.91
N TYR A 50 -11.33 6.28 -11.05
CA TYR A 50 -11.59 6.99 -12.29
C TYR A 50 -13.05 6.70 -12.64
N SER A 51 -13.97 7.54 -12.16
CA SER A 51 -15.29 7.65 -12.75
C SER A 51 -15.07 8.24 -14.13
N TYR A 52 -15.15 7.40 -15.16
CA TYR A 52 -15.26 7.90 -16.53
C TYR A 52 -16.50 8.80 -16.58
N LEU A 53 -16.30 10.12 -16.57
CA LEU A 53 -17.34 11.04 -17.00
C LEU A 53 -17.54 10.74 -18.49
N SER A 54 -18.64 10.04 -18.79
CA SER A 54 -19.12 9.83 -20.15
C SER A 54 -19.63 11.16 -20.70
N GLU A 55 -18.72 12.06 -21.06
CA GLU A 55 -19.07 13.27 -21.77
C GLU A 55 -18.41 13.24 -23.14
N TYR A 56 -19.18 12.73 -24.10
CA TYR A 56 -19.28 13.23 -25.46
C TYR A 56 -18.01 13.86 -26.04
N VAL A 57 -17.08 13.02 -26.46
CA VAL A 57 -16.05 13.42 -27.41
C VAL A 57 -16.60 13.18 -28.82
N HIS A 58 -17.25 14.19 -29.38
CA HIS A 58 -17.44 14.29 -30.83
C HIS A 58 -16.10 14.70 -31.45
N PHE A 59 -15.41 13.76 -32.10
CA PHE A 59 -14.46 14.09 -33.14
C PHE A 59 -15.06 13.70 -34.50
N PHE A 60 -15.07 14.68 -35.40
CA PHE A 60 -15.55 14.62 -36.77
C PHE A 60 -14.87 13.50 -37.57
N GLU A 61 -15.66 12.73 -38.32
CA GLU A 61 -15.54 12.53 -39.78
C GLU A 61 -16.94 12.35 -40.38
#